data_AF-A0A2E8XRQ0-F1
#
_entry.id   AF-A0A2E8XRQ0-F1
#
_cell.length_a   1.000
_cell.length_b   1.000
_cell.length_c   1.000
_cell.angle_alpha   90.00
_cell.angle_beta   90.00
_cell.angle_gamma   90.00
#
_symmetry.space_group_name_H-M   'P 1'
#
loop_
_entity.id
_entity.type
_entity.pdbx_description
1 polymer ?
#
loop_
_entity_poly.entity_id
_entity_poly.type
_entity_poly.pdbx_seq_one_letter_code
_entity_poly.pdbx_strand_id
1 'polypeptide(L)'
;MRYKAGIRAYEVKDYARAYAIWLPLADAGGASAQFHLGALYFEGRGVDRNLGEAKRWLRRALEQGQERAQFLLGRVEAQISSANG
;
A
#
# COMPACT_ATOMS: atom_id res chain seq x y z
N MET A 1 -9.78 -15.21 8.49
CA MET A 1 -8.98 -14.03 8.90
C MET A 1 -9.23 -12.86 7.95
N ARG A 2 -9.52 -11.66 8.46
CA ARG A 2 -9.96 -10.47 7.69
C ARG A 2 -8.99 -10.06 6.58
N TYR A 3 -7.68 -10.16 6.83
CA TYR A 3 -6.63 -9.88 5.84
C TYR A 3 -6.75 -10.68 4.53
N LYS A 4 -6.97 -12.00 4.62
CA LYS A 4 -7.09 -12.88 3.45
C LYS A 4 -8.29 -12.54 2.56
N ALA A 5 -9.34 -11.93 3.12
CA ALA A 5 -10.46 -11.44 2.33
C ALA A 5 -10.08 -10.24 1.46
N GLY A 6 -9.15 -9.40 1.92
CA GLY A 6 -8.58 -8.30 1.12
C GLY A 6 -7.75 -8.82 -0.04
N ILE A 7 -6.96 -9.88 0.19
CA ILE A 7 -6.21 -10.56 -0.88
C ILE A 7 -7.15 -11.11 -1.95
N ARG A 8 -8.21 -11.82 -1.55
CA ARG A 8 -9.20 -12.32 -2.51
C ARG A 8 -9.90 -11.21 -3.29
N ALA A 9 -10.26 -10.12 -2.61
CA ALA A 9 -10.84 -8.95 -3.27
C ALA A 9 -9.87 -8.37 -4.31
N TYR A 10 -8.58 -8.26 -3.96
CA TYR A 10 -7.54 -7.80 -4.88
C TYR A 10 -7.35 -8.73 -6.09
N GLU A 11 -7.37 -10.05 -5.89
CA GLU A 11 -7.23 -11.06 -6.96
C GLU A 11 -8.36 -10.96 -8.00
N VAL A 12 -9.58 -10.66 -7.56
CA VAL A 12 -10.73 -10.43 -8.45
C VAL A 12 -10.87 -8.98 -8.91
N LYS A 13 -9.84 -8.16 -8.67
CA LYS A 13 -9.77 -6.73 -9.04
C LYS A 13 -10.81 -5.82 -8.36
N ASP A 14 -11.41 -6.28 -7.27
CA ASP A 14 -12.25 -5.47 -6.39
C ASP A 14 -11.35 -4.68 -5.41
N TYR A 15 -10.65 -3.70 -5.98
CA TYR A 15 -9.64 -2.93 -5.25
C TYR A 15 -10.25 -2.01 -4.18
N ALA A 16 -11.46 -1.50 -4.39
CA ALA A 16 -12.17 -0.70 -3.41
C ALA A 16 -12.50 -1.52 -2.15
N ARG A 17 -12.93 -2.78 -2.33
CA ARG A 17 -13.12 -3.70 -1.21
C ARG A 17 -11.82 -4.11 -0.56
N ALA A 18 -10.76 -4.34 -1.34
CA ALA A 18 -9.44 -4.63 -0.80
C ALA A 18 -8.93 -3.47 0.09
N TYR A 19 -9.09 -2.23 -0.38
CA TYR A 19 -8.82 -1.01 0.39
C TYR A 19 -9.61 -0.98 1.70
N ALA A 20 -10.94 -1.13 1.64
CA ALA A 20 -11.80 -1.10 2.83
C ALA A 20 -11.46 -2.18 3.87
N ILE A 21 -10.92 -3.31 3.42
CA ILE A 21 -10.46 -4.40 4.31
C ILE A 21 -9.10 -4.09 4.90
N TRP A 22 -8.14 -3.59 4.11
CA TRP A 22 -6.77 -3.38 4.56
C TRP A 22 -6.57 -2.09 5.34
N LEU A 23 -7.32 -1.03 5.08
CA LEU A 23 -7.21 0.25 5.81
C LEU A 23 -7.22 0.07 7.34
N PRO A 24 -8.26 -0.51 7.96
CA PRO A 24 -8.28 -0.67 9.43
C PRO A 24 -7.19 -1.63 9.93
N LEU A 25 -6.73 -2.58 9.12
CA LEU A 25 -5.65 -3.49 9.49
C LEU A 25 -4.28 -2.81 9.43
N ALA A 26 -4.09 -1.90 8.47
CA ALA A 26 -2.90 -1.09 8.31
C ALA A 26 -2.80 -0.05 9.43
N ASP A 27 -3.94 0.58 9.78
CA ASP A 27 -4.09 1.49 10.92
C ASP A 27 -3.74 0.79 12.24
N ALA A 28 -4.16 -0.47 12.40
CA ALA A 28 -3.82 -1.29 13.56
C ALA A 28 -2.37 -1.80 13.59
N GLY A 29 -1.51 -1.34 12.68
CA GLY A 29 -0.08 -1.71 12.65
C GLY A 29 0.25 -2.94 11.81
N GLY A 30 -0.69 -3.57 11.10
CA GLY A 30 -0.40 -4.77 10.31
C GLY A 30 0.52 -4.50 9.12
N ALA A 31 1.81 -4.85 9.23
CA ALA A 31 2.83 -4.55 8.22
C ALA A 31 2.47 -5.03 6.79
N SER A 32 1.88 -6.22 6.66
CA SER A 32 1.40 -6.71 5.37
C SER A 32 0.24 -5.88 4.81
N ALA A 33 -0.69 -5.43 5.65
CA ALA A 33 -1.79 -4.56 5.22
C ALA A 33 -1.30 -3.17 4.83
N GLN A 34 -0.33 -2.61 5.57
CA GLN A 34 0.33 -1.35 5.22
C GLN A 34 1.03 -1.45 3.87
N PHE A 35 1.75 -2.54 3.59
CA PHE A 35 2.35 -2.77 2.27
C PHE A 35 1.31 -2.76 1.15
N HIS A 36 0.22 -3.51 1.31
CA HIS A 36 -0.82 -3.57 0.30
C HIS A 36 -1.55 -2.24 0.11
N LEU A 37 -1.82 -1.51 1.19
CA LEU A 37 -2.42 -0.18 1.13
C LEU A 37 -1.50 0.81 0.39
N GLY A 38 -0.20 0.76 0.68
CA GLY A 38 0.80 1.55 -0.04
C GLY A 38 0.86 1.22 -1.54
N ALA A 39 0.70 -0.05 -1.91
CA ALA A 39 0.61 -0.47 -3.31
C ALA A 39 -0.65 0.06 -4.00
N LEU A 40 -1.81 0.03 -3.33
CA LEU A 40 -3.05 0.59 -3.89
C LEU A 40 -2.91 2.09 -4.19
N TYR A 41 -2.33 2.86 -3.27
CA TYR A 41 -2.06 4.29 -3.49
C TYR A 41 -1.00 4.55 -4.56
N PHE A 42 0.02 3.70 -4.67
CA PHE A 42 1.06 3.85 -5.70
C PHE A 42 0.48 3.64 -7.11
N GLU A 43 -0.39 2.64 -7.27
CA GLU A 43 -0.97 2.25 -8.55
C GLU A 43 -2.27 2.99 -8.88
N GLY A 44 -2.90 3.67 -7.91
CA GLY A 44 -4.22 4.28 -8.07
C GLY A 44 -5.33 3.24 -8.23
N ARG A 45 -5.26 2.14 -7.49
CA ARG A 45 -6.21 1.02 -7.59
C ARG A 45 -7.24 1.09 -6.47
N GLY A 46 -8.50 1.34 -6.85
CA GLY A 46 -9.60 1.45 -5.89
C GLY A 46 -9.55 2.71 -5.01
N VAL A 47 -8.53 3.55 -5.20
CA VAL A 47 -8.31 4.87 -4.61
C VAL A 47 -7.53 5.72 -5.60
N ASP A 48 -7.61 7.04 -5.45
CA ASP A 48 -6.80 7.94 -6.26
C ASP A 48 -5.31 7.70 -6.01
N ARG A 49 -4.52 7.77 -7.09
CA ARG A 49 -3.08 7.62 -7.01
C ARG A 49 -2.50 8.73 -6.16
N ASN A 50 -1.81 8.37 -5.08
CA ASN A 50 -1.20 9.31 -4.15
C ASN A 50 0.16 8.80 -3.69
N LEU A 51 1.23 9.34 -4.28
CA LEU A 51 2.60 8.93 -3.95
C LEU A 51 2.99 9.28 -2.51
N GLY A 52 2.40 10.32 -1.93
CA GLY A 52 2.63 10.70 -0.53
C GLY A 52 2.08 9.67 0.45
N GLU A 53 0.83 9.23 0.25
CA GLU A 53 0.23 8.14 1.02
C GLU A 53 0.96 6.81 0.79
N ALA A 54 1.27 6.48 -0.47
CA ALA A 54 2.04 5.28 -0.79
C ALA A 54 3.36 5.23 -0.01
N LYS A 55 4.12 6.33 -0.02
CA LYS A 55 5.37 6.47 0.73
C LYS A 55 5.18 6.28 2.23
N ARG A 56 4.15 6.90 2.82
CA ARG A 56 3.84 6.78 4.26
C ARG A 56 3.60 5.33 4.66
N TRP A 57 2.73 4.63 3.95
CA TRP A 57 2.37 3.26 4.28
C TRP A 57 3.51 2.27 4.05
N LEU A 58 4.26 2.42 2.96
CA LEU A 58 5.39 1.54 2.67
C LEU A 58 6.55 1.71 3.66
N ARG A 59 6.80 2.93 4.14
CA ARG A 59 7.80 3.17 5.21
C ARG A 59 7.42 2.45 6.50
N ARG A 60 6.18 2.61 6.96
CA ARG A 60 5.68 1.91 8.15
C ARG A 60 5.76 0.39 8.01
N ALA A 61 5.46 -0.13 6.81
CA ALA A 61 5.59 -1.57 6.54
C ALA A 61 7.05 -2.02 6.66
N LEU A 62 7.98 -1.28 6.04
CA LEU A 62 9.41 -1.58 6.06
C LEU A 62 10.00 -1.53 7.47
N GLU A 63 9.62 -0.50 8.26
CA GLU A 63 10.04 -0.34 9.66
C GLU A 63 9.61 -1.52 10.55
N GLN A 64 8.54 -2.24 10.15
CA GLN A 64 8.04 -3.43 10.83
C GLN A 64 8.54 -4.75 10.21
N GLY A 65 9.59 -4.70 9.39
CA GLY A 65 10.24 -5.87 8.81
C GLY A 65 9.56 -6.42 7.55
N GLN A 66 8.61 -5.70 6.94
CA GLN A 66 8.08 -6.08 5.62
C GLN A 66 9.05 -5.62 4.52
N GLU A 67 10.11 -6.39 4.30
CA GLU A 67 11.20 -6.07 3.37
C GLU A 67 10.72 -5.84 1.92
N ARG A 68 9.63 -6.51 1.51
CA ARG A 68 8.98 -6.30 0.20
C ARG A 68 8.57 -4.85 -0.05
N ALA A 69 8.35 -4.05 1.00
CA ALA A 69 8.01 -2.64 0.88
C ALA A 69 9.19 -1.80 0.38
N GLN A 70 10.44 -2.21 0.58
CA GLN A 70 11.63 -1.45 0.19
C GLN A 70 11.67 -1.20 -1.32
N PHE A 71 11.40 -2.23 -2.13
CA PHE A 71 11.40 -2.10 -3.59
C PHE A 71 10.36 -1.08 -4.07
N LEU A 72 9.14 -1.17 -3.54
CA LEU A 72 8.05 -0.27 -3.93
C LEU A 72 8.28 1.16 -3.43
N LEU A 73 8.83 1.30 -2.22
CA LEU A 73 9.21 2.59 -1.65
C LEU A 73 10.26 3.30 -2.51
N GLY A 74 11.29 2.59 -2.96
CA GLY A 74 12.29 3.15 -3.87
C GLY A 74 11.69 3.66 -5.19
N ARG A 75 10.70 2.94 -5.75
CA ARG A 75 9.97 3.39 -6.94
C ARG A 75 9.12 4.63 -6.68
N VAL A 76 8.44 4.68 -5.54
CA VAL A 76 7.65 5.85 -5.12
C VAL A 76 8.57 7.07 -4.98
N GLU A 77 9.70 6.92 -4.30
CA GLU A 77 10.65 8.01 -4.07
C GLU A 77 11.29 8.51 -5.37
N ALA A 78 11.65 7.61 -6.28
CA ALA A 78 12.15 7.99 -7.60
C ALA A 78 11.12 8.81 -8.40
N GLN A 79 9.84 8.41 -8.38
CA GLN A 79 8.77 9.13 -9.08
C GLN A 79 8.46 10.50 -8.47
N ILE A 80 8.51 10.61 -7.14
CA ILE A 80 8.36 11.90 -6.45
C ILE A 80 9.52 12.83 -6.86
N SER A 81 10.76 12.33 -6.83
CA SER A 81 11.93 13.14 -7.21
C SER A 81 11.87 13.59 -8.67
N SER A 82 11.40 12.74 -9.60
CA SER A 82 11.26 13.11 -11.01
C SER A 82 10.11 14.08 -11.30
N ALA A 83 9.14 14.22 -10.40
CA ALA A 83 8.02 15.15 -10.57
C ALA A 83 8.34 16.57 -10.07
N ASN A 84 9.44 16.74 -9.35
CA ASN A 84 9.85 18.00 -8.72
C ASN A 84 11.05 18.67 -9.41
N GLY A 85 11.48 18.15 -10.56
CA GLY A 85 12.53 18.73 -11.41
C GLY A 85 11.96 19.13 -12.76
#